data_AF-A0A9J7IRB6-F1
#
_entry.id   AF-A0A9J7IRB6-F1
#
_cell.length_a   1.000
_cell.length_b   1.000
_cell.length_c   1.000
_cell.angle_alpha   90.00
_cell.angle_beta   90.00
_cell.angle_gamma   90.00
#
_symmetry.space_group_name_H-M   'P 1'
#
loop_
_entity.id
_entity.type
_entity.pdbx_description
1 polymer ?
#
loop_
_entity_poly.entity_id
_entity_poly.type
_entity_poly.pdbx_seq_one_letter_code
_entity_poly.pdbx_strand_id
1 'polypeptide(L)'
;MCEDKEEVRSEAGAAASPRRLCWSRRPPPPLPDTRGLCCAKLLRKNGKPKKVLMFPEEGWARSASSSYWTLQPCWWRRSRCKVVEVAGTRRHSTHARMVISGANAVYIVGTFKHMGVDADFKLYLTTNVTQADFNMGYTMTGTLERGSRTSNTFQMTHFAVLRRCDHDAHHLKNA
;
A
#
# COMPACT_ATOMS: atom_id res chain seq x y z
N MET A 1 -23.57 -74.33 35.17
CA MET A 1 -23.21 -72.96 34.74
C MET A 1 -21.85 -73.06 34.08
N CYS A 2 -21.85 -73.14 32.74
CA CYS A 2 -20.67 -72.98 31.89
C CYS A 2 -21.14 -72.16 30.67
N GLU A 3 -20.29 -71.25 30.24
CA GLU A 3 -20.46 -70.28 29.17
C GLU A 3 -20.60 -70.94 27.79
N ASP A 4 -21.38 -70.31 26.89
CA ASP A 4 -21.20 -70.44 25.44
C ASP A 4 -21.42 -69.09 24.75
N LYS A 5 -20.30 -68.35 24.72
CA LYS A 5 -19.72 -67.59 23.60
C LYS A 5 -20.55 -67.50 22.30
N GLU A 6 -21.12 -66.32 22.04
CA GLU A 6 -21.67 -65.96 20.72
C GLU A 6 -20.68 -65.09 19.92
N GLU A 7 -20.49 -65.46 18.67
CA GLU A 7 -19.48 -65.02 17.71
C GLU A 7 -19.91 -63.72 17.01
N VAL A 8 -19.25 -62.60 17.31
CA VAL A 8 -19.43 -61.35 16.55
C VAL A 8 -18.45 -61.33 15.38
N ARG A 9 -19.01 -61.53 14.18
CA ARG A 9 -18.33 -61.37 12.88
C ARG A 9 -17.74 -59.97 12.72
N SER A 10 -16.46 -59.94 12.29
CA SER A 10 -15.75 -58.75 11.84
C SER A 10 -16.36 -58.19 10.55
N GLU A 11 -16.71 -56.90 10.55
CA GLU A 11 -16.69 -56.09 9.34
C GLU A 11 -15.48 -55.15 9.39
N ALA A 12 -14.48 -55.47 8.57
CA ALA A 12 -13.31 -54.63 8.35
C ALA A 12 -13.71 -53.40 7.52
N GLY A 13 -14.13 -52.33 8.20
CA GLY A 13 -14.24 -51.00 7.61
C GLY A 13 -12.86 -50.40 7.37
N ALA A 14 -12.44 -50.35 6.11
CA ALA A 14 -11.16 -49.81 5.67
C ALA A 14 -10.90 -48.40 6.26
N ALA A 15 -9.88 -48.28 7.11
CA ALA A 15 -9.39 -47.00 7.60
C ALA A 15 -8.85 -46.18 6.41
N ALA A 16 -9.58 -45.14 6.01
CA ALA A 16 -9.13 -44.18 5.02
C ALA A 16 -7.84 -43.51 5.51
N SER A 17 -6.72 -43.84 4.87
CA SER A 17 -5.44 -43.17 5.10
C SER A 17 -5.61 -41.66 4.86
N PRO A 18 -5.23 -40.78 5.80
CA PRO A 18 -5.38 -39.35 5.60
C PRO A 18 -4.47 -38.95 4.45
N ARG A 19 -5.09 -38.60 3.31
CA ARG A 19 -4.41 -37.97 2.19
C ARG A 19 -3.68 -36.75 2.73
N ARG A 20 -2.34 -36.83 2.81
CA ARG A 20 -1.51 -35.65 3.03
C ARG A 20 -1.91 -34.63 1.97
N LEU A 21 -2.56 -33.56 2.41
CA LEU A 21 -2.71 -32.35 1.61
C LEU A 21 -1.30 -31.78 1.43
N CYS A 22 -0.60 -32.29 0.43
CA CYS A 22 0.67 -31.75 -0.02
C CYS A 22 0.37 -30.34 -0.53
N TRP A 23 0.60 -29.31 0.28
CA TRP A 23 0.65 -27.92 -0.17
C TRP A 23 1.72 -27.83 -1.27
N SER A 24 1.28 -27.97 -2.52
CA SER A 24 2.18 -28.17 -3.67
C SER A 24 2.87 -26.88 -4.13
N ARG A 25 2.67 -25.79 -3.39
CA ARG A 25 3.37 -24.53 -3.59
C ARG A 25 4.11 -24.22 -2.30
N ARG A 26 5.45 -24.22 -2.36
CA ARG A 26 6.24 -23.51 -1.36
C ARG A 26 5.64 -22.11 -1.23
N PRO A 27 5.39 -21.60 -0.01
CA PRO A 27 5.00 -20.21 0.18
C PRO A 27 5.99 -19.33 -0.60
N PRO A 28 5.53 -18.27 -1.29
CA PRO A 28 6.45 -17.32 -1.89
C PRO A 28 7.41 -16.85 -0.80
N PRO A 29 8.69 -16.61 -1.14
CA PRO A 29 9.66 -16.13 -0.16
C PRO A 29 9.11 -14.88 0.53
N PRO A 30 9.36 -14.72 1.84
CA PRO A 30 8.92 -13.54 2.56
C PRO A 30 9.44 -12.29 1.86
N LEU A 31 8.54 -11.33 1.64
CA LEU A 31 8.90 -10.09 0.98
C LEU A 31 9.98 -9.36 1.78
N PRO A 32 10.95 -8.71 1.10
CA PRO A 32 12.05 -8.05 1.79
C PRO A 32 11.53 -7.02 2.78
N ASP A 33 12.11 -7.00 3.97
CA ASP A 33 11.83 -5.95 4.92
C ASP A 33 12.36 -4.63 4.37
N THR A 34 11.45 -3.66 4.27
CA THR A 34 11.73 -2.34 3.70
C THR A 34 11.68 -1.23 4.75
N ARG A 35 11.42 -1.60 6.02
CA ARG A 35 11.33 -0.66 7.11
C ARG A 35 12.68 0.02 7.34
N GLY A 36 12.64 1.33 7.58
CA GLY A 36 13.85 2.14 7.77
C GLY A 36 14.73 2.34 6.52
N LEU A 37 14.40 1.75 5.37
CA LEU A 37 15.15 1.97 4.12
C LEU A 37 14.94 3.38 3.58
N CYS A 38 15.80 3.80 2.65
CA CYS A 38 15.69 5.13 2.08
C CYS A 38 14.41 5.31 1.23
N CYS A 39 13.51 6.22 1.64
CA CYS A 39 12.27 6.53 0.90
C CYS A 39 12.54 6.89 -0.57
N ALA A 40 13.51 7.77 -0.81
CA ALA A 40 13.85 8.20 -2.16
C ALA A 40 14.38 7.03 -3.02
N LYS A 41 15.09 6.07 -2.41
CA LYS A 41 15.58 4.87 -3.10
C LYS A 41 14.41 3.95 -3.47
N LEU A 42 13.46 3.74 -2.56
CA LEU A 42 12.27 2.92 -2.81
C LEU A 42 11.36 3.52 -3.88
N LEU A 43 11.10 4.83 -3.81
CA LEU A 43 10.26 5.52 -4.80
C LEU A 43 10.87 5.48 -6.22
N ARG A 44 12.20 5.46 -6.33
CA ARG A 44 12.92 5.39 -7.61
C ARG A 44 13.17 3.97 -8.10
N LYS A 45 12.95 2.95 -7.26
CA LYS A 45 13.17 1.56 -7.61
C LYS A 45 12.39 1.21 -8.88
N ASN A 46 13.13 0.79 -9.91
CA ASN A 46 12.65 0.38 -11.24
C ASN A 46 12.09 1.51 -12.12
N GLY A 47 12.20 2.79 -11.72
CA GLY A 47 11.78 3.95 -12.53
C GLY A 47 10.27 4.06 -12.83
N LYS A 48 9.46 3.09 -12.39
CA LYS A 48 8.01 3.05 -12.61
C LYS A 48 7.28 3.96 -11.62
N PRO A 49 6.18 4.62 -12.03
CA PRO A 49 5.31 5.33 -11.11
C PRO A 49 4.86 4.43 -9.96
N LYS A 50 4.87 4.95 -8.74
CA LYS A 50 4.41 4.25 -7.54
C LYS A 50 2.99 4.69 -7.20
N LYS A 51 2.10 3.72 -7.02
CA LYS A 51 0.72 3.96 -6.61
C LYS A 51 0.66 4.14 -5.09
N VAL A 52 0.17 5.29 -4.66
CA VAL A 52 -0.11 5.64 -3.26
C VAL A 52 -1.63 5.63 -3.11
N LEU A 53 -2.12 4.74 -2.26
CA LEU A 53 -3.53 4.65 -1.92
C LEU A 53 -3.83 5.73 -0.86
N MET A 54 -4.96 6.41 -1.04
CA MET A 54 -5.41 7.45 -0.11
C MET A 54 -6.66 6.94 0.62
N PHE A 55 -6.64 7.04 1.94
CA PHE A 55 -7.78 6.74 2.81
C PHE A 55 -8.20 8.04 3.47
N PRO A 56 -9.45 8.49 3.30
CA PRO A 56 -9.91 9.75 3.88
C PRO A 56 -9.78 9.70 5.40
N GLU A 57 -9.37 10.82 5.98
CA GLU A 57 -9.43 11.03 7.42
C GLU A 57 -10.91 11.22 7.84
N GLU A 58 -11.24 10.75 9.05
CA GLU A 58 -12.57 10.86 9.63
C GLU A 58 -12.95 12.34 9.78
N GLY A 59 -13.90 12.81 8.96
CA GLY A 59 -14.31 14.22 8.88
C GLY A 59 -14.07 14.88 7.52
N TRP A 60 -13.20 14.31 6.66
CA TRP A 60 -12.94 14.83 5.32
C TRP A 60 -13.87 14.21 4.25
N ALA A 61 -15.14 14.63 4.24
CA ALA A 61 -16.19 14.00 3.42
C ALA A 61 -16.14 14.29 1.91
N ARG A 62 -15.18 15.08 1.39
CA ARG A 62 -15.30 15.64 0.04
C ARG A 62 -14.67 14.87 -1.12
N SER A 63 -14.05 13.69 -0.95
CA SER A 63 -13.59 12.84 -2.08
C SER A 63 -13.31 11.35 -1.73
N ALA A 64 -14.04 10.78 -0.76
CA ALA A 64 -13.74 9.47 -0.17
C ALA A 64 -13.88 8.22 -1.07
N SER A 65 -14.40 8.32 -2.30
CA SER A 65 -14.53 7.13 -3.15
C SER A 65 -13.26 6.87 -3.97
N SER A 66 -12.32 6.12 -3.38
CA SER A 66 -11.21 5.47 -4.11
C SER A 66 -10.32 6.44 -4.91
N SER A 67 -9.72 7.44 -4.26
CA SER A 67 -8.66 8.23 -4.89
C SER A 67 -7.29 7.57 -4.65
N TYR A 68 -6.43 7.57 -5.68
CA TYR A 68 -5.04 7.19 -5.53
C TYR A 68 -4.15 8.18 -6.26
N TRP A 69 -2.93 8.32 -5.78
CA TRP A 69 -1.92 9.12 -6.45
C TRP A 69 -0.88 8.23 -7.08
N THR A 70 -0.34 8.64 -8.23
CA THR A 70 0.89 8.06 -8.76
C THR A 70 2.04 9.02 -8.58
N LEU A 71 3.11 8.56 -7.95
CA LEU A 71 4.36 9.29 -7.76
C LEU A 71 5.40 8.79 -8.74
N GLN A 72 5.89 9.66 -9.60
CA GLN A 72 6.97 9.34 -10.53
C GLN A 72 8.12 10.32 -10.32
N PRO A 73 9.16 9.94 -9.56
CA PRO A 73 10.36 10.74 -9.43
C PRO A 73 11.00 11.00 -10.79
N CYS A 74 11.42 12.23 -11.06
CA CYS A 74 12.14 12.55 -12.28
C CYS A 74 13.57 11.98 -12.19
N TRP A 75 14.00 11.20 -13.19
CA TRP A 75 15.33 10.58 -13.15
C TRP A 75 16.48 11.60 -13.30
N TRP A 76 16.27 12.66 -14.09
CA TRP A 76 17.25 13.75 -14.28
C TRP A 76 17.19 14.85 -13.20
N ARG A 77 16.05 15.03 -12.53
CA ARG A 77 15.86 16.03 -11.46
C ARG A 77 15.38 15.37 -10.19
N ARG A 78 16.35 14.98 -9.35
CA ARG A 78 16.13 14.25 -8.10
C ARG A 78 15.19 14.96 -7.11
N SER A 79 15.08 16.28 -7.18
CA SER A 79 14.18 17.10 -6.34
C SER A 79 12.78 17.29 -6.95
N ARG A 80 12.48 16.72 -8.12
CA ARG A 80 11.15 16.80 -8.75
C ARG A 80 10.49 15.42 -8.83
N CYS A 81 9.17 15.44 -8.63
CA CYS A 81 8.30 14.28 -8.76
C CYS A 81 7.08 14.69 -9.60
N LYS A 82 6.75 13.91 -10.63
CA LYS A 82 5.44 14.02 -11.27
C LYS A 82 4.41 13.34 -10.37
N VAL A 83 3.40 14.09 -9.97
CA VAL A 83 2.29 13.62 -9.16
C VAL A 83 1.06 13.60 -10.03
N VAL A 84 0.33 12.50 -10.02
CA VAL A 84 -0.95 12.37 -10.71
C VAL A 84 -1.97 11.91 -9.71
N GLU A 85 -3.00 12.71 -9.49
CA GLU A 85 -4.19 12.33 -8.76
C GLU A 85 -5.19 11.66 -9.71
N VAL A 86 -5.72 10.52 -9.29
CA VAL A 86 -6.79 9.80 -9.97
C VAL A 86 -7.94 9.62 -8.98
N ALA A 87 -9.10 10.18 -9.30
CA ALA A 87 -10.32 10.09 -8.51
C ALA A 87 -11.52 9.83 -9.45
N GLY A 88 -12.02 8.59 -9.45
CA GLY A 88 -12.99 8.14 -10.45
C GLY A 88 -12.47 8.33 -11.88
N THR A 89 -13.20 9.08 -12.71
CA THR A 89 -12.80 9.42 -14.09
C THR A 89 -11.90 10.65 -14.18
N ARG A 90 -11.72 11.39 -13.08
CA ARG A 90 -10.93 12.63 -13.05
C ARG A 90 -9.45 12.30 -12.85
N ARG A 91 -8.62 13.00 -13.63
CA ARG A 91 -7.17 12.88 -13.56
C ARG A 91 -6.51 14.25 -13.58
N HIS A 92 -5.83 14.60 -12.50
CA HIS A 92 -5.07 15.85 -12.40
C HIS A 92 -3.58 15.52 -12.28
N SER A 93 -2.72 16.30 -12.94
CA SER A 93 -1.27 16.08 -12.88
C SER A 93 -0.52 17.36 -12.60
N THR A 94 0.59 17.24 -11.88
CA THR A 94 1.48 18.36 -11.56
C THR A 94 2.90 17.87 -11.33
N HIS A 95 3.84 18.81 -11.34
CA HIS A 95 5.21 18.58 -10.92
C HIS A 95 5.42 19.18 -9.52
N ALA A 96 5.68 18.30 -8.55
CA ALA A 96 5.91 18.65 -7.17
C ALA A 96 7.40 18.62 -6.82
N ARG A 97 7.76 19.37 -5.78
CA ARG A 97 9.08 19.31 -5.16
C ARG A 97 9.13 18.12 -4.20
N MET A 98 10.12 17.27 -4.37
CA MET A 98 10.46 16.19 -3.45
C MET A 98 11.57 16.66 -2.51
N VAL A 99 11.31 16.61 -1.21
CA VAL A 99 12.24 17.00 -0.15
C VAL A 99 12.49 15.77 0.72
N ILE A 100 13.73 15.29 0.74
CA ILE A 100 14.12 14.14 1.54
C ILE A 100 14.32 14.63 2.98
N SER A 101 13.69 13.96 3.94
CA SER A 101 13.81 14.26 5.37
C SER A 101 14.42 13.06 6.07
N GLY A 102 15.68 13.19 6.50
CA GLY A 102 16.45 12.06 7.02
C GLY A 102 16.63 10.92 6.00
N ALA A 103 16.86 9.70 6.48
CA ALA A 103 16.97 8.54 5.61
C ALA A 103 15.59 8.00 5.20
N ASN A 104 14.63 7.99 6.13
CA ASN A 104 13.41 7.19 6.13
C ASN A 104 12.12 7.99 5.90
N ALA A 105 12.21 9.26 5.51
CA ALA A 105 11.03 10.06 5.20
C ALA A 105 11.23 10.96 3.98
N VAL A 106 10.11 11.34 3.37
CA VAL A 106 10.07 12.26 2.23
C VAL A 106 8.80 13.09 2.26
N TYR A 107 8.95 14.37 1.91
CA TYR A 107 7.86 15.28 1.63
C TYR A 107 7.74 15.51 0.14
N ILE A 108 6.52 15.51 -0.38
CA ILE A 108 6.20 15.87 -1.75
C ILE A 108 5.22 17.02 -1.70
N VAL A 109 5.70 18.20 -2.08
CA VAL A 109 4.99 19.47 -1.93
C VAL A 109 4.74 20.05 -3.31
N GLY A 110 3.49 20.39 -3.61
CA GLY A 110 3.11 20.91 -4.92
C GLY A 110 1.74 21.56 -4.92
N THR A 111 1.31 21.91 -6.13
CA THR A 111 0.05 22.60 -6.38
C THR A 111 -0.59 22.01 -7.62
N PHE A 112 -1.89 21.69 -7.59
CA PHE A 112 -2.66 21.39 -8.79
C PHE A 112 -3.34 22.66 -9.28
N LYS A 113 -2.82 23.26 -10.35
CA LYS A 113 -3.24 24.57 -10.88
C LYS A 113 -4.73 24.68 -11.21
N HIS A 114 -5.42 23.57 -11.45
CA HIS A 114 -6.82 23.53 -11.92
C HIS A 114 -7.83 23.10 -10.85
N MET A 115 -7.40 22.97 -9.58
CA MET A 115 -8.28 22.52 -8.49
C MET A 115 -8.99 23.67 -7.74
N GLY A 116 -8.62 24.92 -7.99
CA GLY A 116 -9.23 26.08 -7.31
C GLY A 116 -8.88 26.11 -5.82
N VAL A 117 -9.83 25.74 -4.96
CA VAL A 117 -9.68 25.70 -3.49
C VAL A 117 -8.84 24.47 -3.09
N ASP A 118 -8.02 24.62 -2.05
CA ASP A 118 -7.12 23.58 -1.54
C ASP A 118 -6.19 22.97 -2.61
N ALA A 119 -5.76 23.83 -3.53
CA ALA A 119 -4.93 23.46 -4.66
C ALA A 119 -3.52 23.01 -4.25
N ASP A 120 -3.03 23.53 -3.12
CA ASP A 120 -1.74 23.20 -2.56
C ASP A 120 -1.82 21.94 -1.71
N PHE A 121 -0.74 21.17 -1.71
CA PHE A 121 -0.67 19.95 -0.93
C PHE A 121 0.73 19.70 -0.36
N LYS A 122 0.74 18.95 0.74
CA LYS A 122 1.93 18.36 1.34
C LYS A 122 1.65 16.88 1.60
N LEU A 123 2.35 16.03 0.86
CA LEU A 123 2.33 14.59 1.10
C LEU A 123 3.57 14.21 1.89
N TYR A 124 3.38 13.66 3.07
CA TYR A 124 4.42 13.04 3.88
C TYR A 124 4.36 11.53 3.69
N LEU A 125 5.51 10.89 3.48
CA LEU A 125 5.63 9.44 3.48
C LEU A 125 6.88 9.01 4.23
N THR A 126 6.79 7.92 4.97
CA THR A 126 7.88 7.32 5.73
C THR A 126 7.94 5.82 5.56
N THR A 127 9.15 5.26 5.63
CA THR A 127 9.41 3.82 5.76
C THR A 127 9.44 3.35 7.22
N ASN A 128 9.23 4.23 8.20
CA ASN A 128 9.00 3.84 9.58
C ASN A 128 7.55 3.37 9.73
N VAL A 129 7.29 2.20 9.15
CA VAL A 129 5.97 1.59 9.09
C VAL A 129 5.75 0.76 10.36
N THR A 130 4.55 0.84 10.95
CA THR A 130 4.18 0.04 12.11
C THR A 130 4.18 -1.45 11.78
N GLN A 131 4.26 -2.33 12.78
CA GLN A 131 4.19 -3.78 12.54
C GLN A 131 2.83 -4.16 11.91
N ALA A 132 1.73 -3.51 12.33
CA ALA A 132 0.41 -3.76 11.77
C ALA A 132 0.33 -3.38 10.28
N ASP A 133 0.81 -2.20 9.91
CA ASP A 133 0.83 -1.74 8.52
C ASP A 133 1.76 -2.60 7.64
N PHE A 134 2.88 -3.03 8.20
CA PHE A 134 3.79 -3.95 7.52
C PHE A 134 3.13 -5.31 7.27
N ASN A 135 2.39 -5.84 8.25
CA ASN A 135 1.62 -7.08 8.13
C ASN A 135 0.50 -6.94 7.08
N MET A 136 -0.09 -5.74 6.93
CA MET A 136 -1.03 -5.42 5.85
C MET A 136 -0.38 -5.27 4.47
N GLY A 137 0.96 -5.36 4.39
CA GLY A 137 1.71 -5.35 3.13
C GLY A 137 2.12 -3.97 2.64
N TYR A 138 2.13 -2.96 3.52
CA TYR A 138 2.62 -1.61 3.19
C TYR A 138 4.14 -1.50 3.39
N THR A 139 4.78 -0.72 2.51
CA THR A 139 6.23 -0.40 2.57
C THR A 139 6.48 1.04 2.98
N MET A 140 5.50 1.92 2.75
CA MET A 140 5.52 3.30 3.22
C MET A 140 4.11 3.70 3.67
N THR A 141 4.05 4.49 4.72
CA THR A 141 2.82 5.10 5.23
C THR A 141 3.04 6.59 5.45
N GLY A 142 1.97 7.34 5.62
CA GLY A 142 2.05 8.76 5.89
C GLY A 142 0.72 9.45 5.67
N THR A 143 0.78 10.71 5.29
CA THR A 143 -0.34 11.63 5.41
C THR A 143 -0.36 12.64 4.28
N LEU A 144 -1.55 13.02 3.85
CA LEU A 144 -1.78 14.04 2.84
C LEU A 144 -2.53 15.21 3.47
N GLU A 145 -1.85 16.34 3.46
CA GLU A 145 -2.45 17.63 3.79
C GLU A 145 -2.80 18.39 2.52
N ARG A 146 -3.96 19.04 2.52
CA ARG A 146 -4.42 19.97 1.48
C ARG A 146 -4.64 21.34 2.08
N GLY A 147 -4.56 22.38 1.25
CA GLY A 147 -4.85 23.73 1.70
C GLY A 147 -4.25 24.79 0.81
N SER A 148 -3.73 25.84 1.44
CA SER A 148 -3.16 27.00 0.75
C SER A 148 -1.80 27.37 1.33
N ARG A 149 -0.82 27.50 0.44
CA ARG A 149 0.53 27.94 0.77
C ARG A 149 0.59 29.42 1.09
N THR A 150 -0.32 30.24 0.54
CA THR A 150 -0.32 31.69 0.77
C THR A 150 -0.77 32.04 2.19
N SER A 151 -1.80 31.36 2.69
CA SER A 151 -2.28 31.50 4.08
C SER A 151 -1.57 30.56 5.07
N ASN A 152 -0.71 29.67 4.57
CA ASN A 152 -0.07 28.59 5.35
C ASN A 152 -1.08 27.73 6.14
N THR A 153 -2.31 27.61 5.64
CA THR A 153 -3.37 26.80 6.23
C THR A 153 -3.40 25.47 5.53
N PHE A 154 -3.02 24.41 6.23
CA PHE A 154 -3.06 23.04 5.75
C PHE A 154 -3.88 22.20 6.72
N GLN A 155 -4.76 21.36 6.17
CA GLN A 155 -5.55 20.41 6.94
C GLN A 155 -5.21 19.00 6.49
N MET A 156 -5.15 18.09 7.46
CA MET A 156 -5.06 16.66 7.18
C MET A 156 -6.32 16.24 6.43
N THR A 157 -6.15 15.46 5.37
CA THR A 157 -7.30 15.01 4.56
C THR A 157 -7.34 13.52 4.35
N HIS A 158 -6.16 12.89 4.21
CA HIS A 158 -6.05 11.46 3.95
C HIS A 158 -4.83 10.87 4.65
N PHE A 159 -4.97 9.63 5.09
CA PHE A 159 -3.85 8.73 5.27
C PHE A 159 -3.38 8.22 3.91
N ALA A 160 -2.06 8.14 3.73
CA ALA A 160 -1.43 7.74 2.48
C ALA A 160 -0.60 6.47 2.70
N VAL A 161 -0.81 5.46 1.87
CA VAL A 161 -0.04 4.20 1.97
C VAL A 161 0.46 3.72 0.62
N LEU A 162 1.63 3.09 0.61
CA LEU A 162 2.26 2.51 -0.56
C LEU A 162 2.44 1.00 -0.31
N ARG A 163 1.88 0.17 -1.19
CA ARG A 163 1.99 -1.30 -1.11
C ARG A 163 3.36 -1.80 -1.56
N ARG A 164 3.83 -2.91 -0.98
CA ARG A 164 5.01 -3.62 -1.45
C ARG A 164 4.83 -4.05 -2.91
N CYS A 165 5.82 -3.78 -3.77
CA CYS A 165 5.71 -3.91 -5.23
C CYS A 165 5.30 -5.30 -5.75
N ASP A 166 5.44 -6.37 -4.96
CA ASP A 166 5.08 -7.73 -5.39
C ASP A 166 3.57 -8.02 -5.20
N HIS A 167 2.84 -7.18 -4.46
CA HIS A 167 1.39 -7.30 -4.29
C HIS A 167 0.58 -6.78 -5.50
N ASP A 168 1.14 -5.85 -6.28
CA ASP A 168 0.44 -5.27 -7.44
C ASP A 168 0.33 -6.28 -8.61
N ALA A 169 1.24 -7.26 -8.70
CA ALA A 169 1.23 -8.27 -9.76
C ALA A 169 0.12 -9.32 -9.60
N HIS A 170 -0.38 -9.53 -8.38
CA HIS A 170 -1.39 -10.54 -8.08
C HIS A 170 -2.83 -10.00 -8.06
N HIS A 171 -3.04 -8.70 -7.76
CA HIS A 171 -4.38 -8.11 -7.73
C HIS A 171 -4.87 -7.61 -9.10
N LEU A 172 -4.00 -7.33 -10.07
CA LEU A 172 -4.41 -6.90 -11.41
C LEU A 172 -4.73 -8.05 -12.37
N LYS A 173 -4.50 -9.32 -12.00
CA LYS A 173 -4.84 -10.47 -12.85
C LYS A 173 -6.25 -11.01 -12.63
N ASN A 174 -6.92 -10.58 -11.55
CA ASN A 174 -8.23 -11.10 -11.13
C ASN A 174 -9.28 -9.99 -10.98
N ALA A 175 -9.15 -8.88 -11.71
CA ALA A 175 -10.16 -7.83 -11.79
C ALA A 175 -10.58 -7.64 -13.25
#